data_AF-A0A517XXN4-F1
#
_entry.id   AF-A0A517XXN4-F1
#
_cell.length_a   1.000
_cell.length_b   1.000
_cell.length_c   1.000
_cell.angle_alpha   90.00
_cell.angle_beta   90.00
_cell.angle_gamma   90.00
#
_symmetry.space_group_name_H-M   'P 1'
#
loop_
_entity.id
_entity.type
_entity.pdbx_description
1 polymer ?
#
loop_
_entity_poly.entity_id
_entity_poly.type
_entity_poly.pdbx_seq_one_letter_code
_entity_poly.pdbx_strand_id
1 'polypeptide(L)'
;MADTLADLFDHCGDTDFCDRVFVRICEVHGNGADVSRLTEEERTVSLVWGSLGVIGNGGFRYLFEGSVRGDPNYALTRRAFEAIGCPEAAEAFREALSAFPDCVPPVNQAKRERAYLHHFPGMGTSPDRAFYAAQDDIPKRLANWLRSRNRPHPHLAKPE
;
A
#
# COMPACT_ATOMS: atom_id res chain seq x y z
N MET A 1 15.62 -12.36 23.46
CA MET A 1 16.41 -11.24 22.90
C MET A 1 15.42 -10.39 22.13
N ALA A 2 15.30 -9.11 22.48
CA ALA A 2 14.39 -8.20 21.81
C ALA A 2 14.96 -7.89 20.42
N ASP A 3 14.22 -8.22 19.36
CA ASP A 3 14.59 -7.80 18.00
C ASP A 3 14.49 -6.26 17.96
N THR A 4 15.63 -5.60 17.95
CA THR A 4 15.74 -4.19 17.63
C THR A 4 15.43 -4.00 16.14
N LEU A 5 15.14 -2.76 15.71
CA LEU A 5 15.06 -2.48 14.27
C LEU A 5 16.37 -2.82 13.54
N ALA A 6 17.52 -2.75 14.22
CA ALA A 6 18.78 -3.22 13.65
C ALA A 6 18.72 -4.72 13.27
N ASP A 7 18.00 -5.53 14.05
CA ASP A 7 17.74 -6.95 13.75
C ASP A 7 16.68 -7.15 12.64
N LEU A 8 15.83 -6.14 12.37
CA LEU A 8 15.00 -6.09 11.16
C LEU A 8 15.82 -5.73 9.92
N PHE A 9 16.87 -4.92 10.06
CA PHE A 9 17.75 -4.49 8.98
C PHE A 9 18.78 -5.56 8.59
N ASP A 10 19.12 -6.49 9.48
CA ASP A 10 20.12 -7.53 9.20
C ASP A 10 19.49 -8.82 8.62
N HIS A 11 20.04 -9.24 7.47
CA HIS A 11 19.89 -10.58 6.86
C HIS A 11 18.57 -10.99 6.19
N CYS A 12 17.75 -10.08 5.68
CA CYS A 12 16.57 -10.47 4.90
C CYS A 12 16.45 -9.73 3.56
N GLY A 13 15.87 -10.40 2.55
CA GLY A 13 15.65 -9.80 1.24
C GLY A 13 14.70 -8.60 1.33
N ASP A 14 14.65 -7.74 0.31
CA ASP A 14 13.82 -6.53 0.33
C ASP A 14 12.34 -6.81 0.64
N THR A 15 11.82 -7.94 0.15
CA THR A 15 10.46 -8.41 0.45
C THR A 15 10.27 -8.73 1.93
N ASP A 16 11.12 -9.58 2.49
CA ASP A 16 11.04 -9.99 3.90
C ASP A 16 11.20 -8.78 4.83
N PHE A 17 12.09 -7.85 4.48
CA PHE A 17 12.29 -6.62 5.21
C PHE A 17 10.99 -5.79 5.26
N CYS A 18 10.40 -5.52 4.10
CA CYS A 18 9.15 -4.76 4.03
C CYS A 18 7.99 -5.46 4.74
N ASP A 19 7.89 -6.78 4.61
CA ASP A 19 6.87 -7.59 5.27
C ASP A 19 6.97 -7.50 6.79
N ARG A 20 8.16 -7.67 7.36
CA ARG A 20 8.37 -7.57 8.80
C ARG A 20 8.04 -6.18 9.34
N VAL A 21 8.41 -5.12 8.62
CA VAL A 21 8.05 -3.74 9.00
C VAL A 21 6.53 -3.57 8.96
N PHE A 22 5.86 -4.04 7.91
CA PHE A 22 4.40 -3.97 7.81
C PHE A 22 3.69 -4.75 8.92
N VAL A 23 4.11 -5.99 9.18
CA VAL A 23 3.59 -6.82 10.27
C VAL A 23 3.75 -6.09 11.60
N ARG A 24 4.91 -5.46 11.84
CA ARG A 24 5.16 -4.73 13.08
C ARG A 24 4.24 -3.52 13.25
N ILE A 25 3.99 -2.77 12.16
CA ILE A 25 3.02 -1.66 12.18
C ILE A 25 1.62 -2.18 12.52
N CYS A 26 1.22 -3.32 11.94
CA CYS A 26 -0.07 -3.96 12.24
C CYS A 26 -0.16 -4.45 13.70
N GLU A 27 0.92 -4.95 14.30
CA GLU A 27 0.95 -5.33 15.72
C GLU A 27 0.77 -4.12 16.65
N VAL A 28 1.38 -2.98 16.31
CA VAL A 28 1.35 -1.76 17.15
C VAL A 28 0.03 -1.01 17.02
N HIS A 29 -0.51 -0.89 15.81
CA HIS A 29 -1.69 -0.06 15.53
C HIS A 29 -2.98 -0.85 15.27
N GLY A 30 -2.89 -2.17 15.10
CA GLY A 30 -3.98 -3.04 14.71
C GLY A 30 -4.18 -3.13 13.19
N ASN A 31 -4.75 -4.26 12.75
CA ASN A 31 -5.16 -4.43 11.35
C ASN A 31 -6.23 -3.41 10.96
N GLY A 32 -6.01 -2.66 9.88
CA GLY A 32 -6.93 -1.59 9.45
C GLY A 32 -6.80 -0.30 10.26
N ALA A 33 -5.61 -0.04 10.82
CA ALA A 33 -5.26 1.23 11.45
C ALA A 33 -5.65 2.43 10.57
N ASP A 34 -6.01 3.53 11.21
CA ASP A 34 -6.29 4.79 10.53
C ASP A 34 -4.98 5.40 10.01
N VAL A 35 -4.76 5.31 8.70
CA VAL A 35 -3.47 5.69 8.10
C VAL A 35 -3.19 7.19 8.24
N SER A 36 -4.21 8.01 8.51
CA SER A 36 -4.04 9.45 8.81
C SER A 36 -3.34 9.71 10.15
N ARG A 37 -3.31 8.72 11.05
CA ARG A 37 -2.70 8.81 12.39
C ARG A 37 -1.29 8.22 12.46
N LEU A 38 -0.88 7.52 11.42
CA LEU A 38 0.47 6.94 11.31
C LEU A 38 1.50 8.01 10.95
N THR A 39 2.76 7.78 11.31
CA THR A 39 3.89 8.56 10.78
C THR A 39 4.00 8.43 9.26
N GLU A 40 4.81 9.26 8.59
CA GLU A 40 4.97 9.18 7.13
C GLU A 40 5.51 7.82 6.69
N GLU A 41 6.49 7.30 7.43
CA GLU A 41 7.12 6.01 7.15
C GLU A 41 6.14 4.85 7.32
N GLU A 42 5.47 4.79 8.47
CA GLU A 42 4.48 3.74 8.75
C GLU A 42 3.33 3.79 7.75
N ARG A 43 2.80 5.00 7.48
CA ARG A 43 1.74 5.22 6.50
C ARG A 43 2.16 4.72 5.12
N THR A 44 3.35 5.08 4.66
CA THR A 44 3.83 4.69 3.33
C THR A 44 3.95 3.18 3.22
N VAL A 45 4.52 2.52 4.23
CA VAL A 45 4.60 1.05 4.27
C VAL A 45 3.21 0.42 4.29
N SER A 46 2.31 0.87 5.17
CA SER A 46 0.96 0.32 5.27
C SER A 46 0.17 0.44 3.96
N LEU A 47 0.28 1.59 3.29
CA LEU A 47 -0.42 1.86 2.05
C LEU A 47 0.15 1.06 0.87
N VAL A 48 1.47 1.03 0.72
CA VAL A 48 2.14 0.31 -0.37
C VAL A 48 1.98 -1.20 -0.19
N TRP A 49 2.36 -1.73 0.98
CA TRP A 49 2.37 -3.17 1.23
C TRP A 49 0.96 -3.76 1.28
N GLY A 50 0.03 -3.05 1.94
CA GLY A 50 -1.37 -3.44 1.99
C GLY A 50 -2.02 -3.45 0.60
N SER A 51 -1.75 -2.42 -0.22
CA SER A 51 -2.28 -2.38 -1.59
C SER A 51 -1.66 -3.44 -2.48
N LEU A 52 -0.35 -3.71 -2.35
CA LEU A 52 0.32 -4.79 -3.07
C LEU A 52 -0.33 -6.14 -2.79
N GLY A 53 -0.61 -6.46 -1.52
CA GLY A 53 -1.28 -7.70 -1.14
C GLY A 53 -2.71 -7.81 -1.67
N VAL A 54 -3.50 -6.74 -1.58
CA VAL A 54 -4.90 -6.74 -2.04
C VAL A 54 -4.99 -6.81 -3.56
N ILE A 55 -4.25 -5.96 -4.27
CA ILE A 55 -4.25 -5.91 -5.74
C ILE A 55 -3.61 -7.17 -6.31
N GLY A 56 -2.53 -7.69 -5.71
CA GLY A 56 -1.90 -8.95 -6.15
C GLY A 56 -2.84 -10.16 -6.10
N ASN A 57 -3.81 -10.16 -5.18
CA ASN A 57 -4.77 -11.25 -5.04
C ASN A 57 -5.95 -11.20 -6.03
N GLY A 58 -6.34 -10.03 -6.51
CA GLY A 58 -7.58 -9.91 -7.31
C GLY A 58 -7.75 -8.60 -8.09
N GLY A 59 -6.67 -7.87 -8.31
CA GLY A 59 -6.66 -6.59 -9.02
C GLY A 59 -7.27 -5.43 -8.24
N PHE A 60 -7.44 -4.30 -8.91
CA PHE A 60 -8.07 -3.11 -8.35
C PHE A 60 -9.53 -3.33 -7.97
N ARG A 61 -10.21 -4.32 -8.56
CA ARG A 61 -11.54 -4.74 -8.12
C ARG A 61 -11.53 -5.05 -6.62
N TYR A 62 -10.60 -5.90 -6.17
CA TYR A 62 -10.50 -6.29 -4.76
C TYR A 62 -10.17 -5.10 -3.86
N LEU A 63 -9.34 -4.18 -4.35
CA LEU A 63 -9.06 -2.93 -3.63
C LEU A 63 -10.36 -2.14 -3.40
N PHE A 64 -11.21 -2.02 -4.42
CA PHE A 64 -12.45 -1.26 -4.36
C PHE A 64 -13.61 -1.96 -3.63
N GLU A 65 -13.50 -3.26 -3.37
CA GLU A 65 -14.38 -3.95 -2.41
C GLU A 65 -14.11 -3.49 -0.96
N GLY A 66 -12.88 -3.05 -0.68
CA GLY A 66 -12.47 -2.48 0.60
C GLY A 66 -12.51 -0.95 0.65
N SER A 67 -12.13 -0.41 1.80
CA SER A 67 -11.80 1.01 1.97
C SER A 67 -10.61 1.15 2.91
N VAL A 68 -9.71 2.10 2.63
CA VAL A 68 -8.60 2.41 3.52
C VAL A 68 -9.03 3.49 4.51
N ARG A 69 -9.04 3.17 5.80
CA ARG A 69 -9.38 4.14 6.85
C ARG A 69 -8.32 5.24 6.88
N GLY A 70 -8.75 6.49 6.74
CA GLY A 70 -7.84 7.65 6.64
C GLY A 70 -7.42 7.97 5.20
N ASP A 71 -7.81 7.15 4.21
CA ASP A 71 -7.59 7.42 2.79
C ASP A 71 -8.74 6.87 1.91
N PRO A 72 -9.99 7.35 2.10
CA PRO A 72 -11.17 6.77 1.45
C PRO A 72 -11.18 6.92 -0.08
N ASN A 73 -10.35 7.80 -0.61
CA ASN A 73 -10.20 8.14 -2.02
C ASN A 73 -8.82 7.75 -2.58
N TYR A 74 -8.03 6.95 -1.84
CA TYR A 74 -6.75 6.38 -2.28
C TYR A 74 -5.70 7.42 -2.71
N ALA A 75 -5.86 8.67 -2.25
CA ALA A 75 -4.98 9.76 -2.63
C ALA A 75 -3.63 9.67 -1.91
N LEU A 76 -3.64 9.22 -0.64
CA LEU A 76 -2.42 8.93 0.09
C LEU A 76 -1.75 7.67 -0.47
N THR A 77 -2.53 6.66 -0.84
CA THR A 77 -2.03 5.40 -1.43
C THR A 77 -1.27 5.68 -2.73
N ARG A 78 -1.87 6.44 -3.65
CA ARG A 78 -1.21 6.82 -4.90
C ARG A 78 0.09 7.59 -4.63
N ARG A 79 0.05 8.56 -3.72
CA ARG A 79 1.25 9.35 -3.33
C ARG A 79 2.33 8.48 -2.68
N ALA A 80 1.96 7.41 -1.97
CA ALA A 80 2.92 6.49 -1.38
C ALA A 80 3.72 5.75 -2.46
N PHE A 81 3.07 5.32 -3.55
CA PHE A 81 3.76 4.73 -4.71
C PHE A 81 4.68 5.75 -5.42
N GLU A 82 4.24 7.00 -5.56
CA GLU A 82 5.10 8.08 -6.07
C GLU A 82 6.32 8.30 -5.16
N ALA A 83 6.11 8.30 -3.83
CA ALA A 83 7.16 8.58 -2.85
C ALA A 83 8.27 7.53 -2.87
N ILE A 84 7.93 6.25 -3.04
CA ILE A 84 8.93 5.17 -3.17
C ILE A 84 9.59 5.14 -4.55
N GLY A 85 9.20 6.04 -5.46
CA GLY A 85 9.73 6.09 -6.82
C GLY A 85 9.21 4.97 -7.70
N CYS A 86 7.94 4.55 -7.54
CA CYS A 86 7.27 3.60 -8.42
C CYS A 86 6.14 4.32 -9.22
N PRO A 87 6.50 5.17 -10.20
CA PRO A 87 5.52 5.95 -10.95
C PRO A 87 4.55 5.08 -11.76
N GLU A 88 4.95 3.88 -12.17
CA GLU A 88 4.12 2.95 -12.93
C GLU A 88 2.94 2.43 -12.09
N ALA A 89 3.19 2.08 -10.82
CA ALA A 89 2.13 1.70 -9.89
C ALA A 89 1.21 2.89 -9.56
N ALA A 90 1.78 4.09 -9.40
CA ALA A 90 1.00 5.31 -9.19
C ALA A 90 0.10 5.65 -10.40
N GLU A 91 0.59 5.39 -11.61
CA GLU A 91 -0.15 5.56 -12.85
C GLU A 91 -1.29 4.54 -12.97
N ALA A 92 -1.04 3.28 -12.63
CA ALA A 92 -2.10 2.26 -12.56
C ALA A 92 -3.23 2.66 -11.60
N PHE A 93 -2.89 3.26 -10.45
CA PHE A 93 -3.88 3.86 -9.55
C PHE A 93 -4.66 5.01 -10.22
N ARG A 94 -3.99 5.90 -10.96
CA ARG A 94 -4.63 7.01 -11.67
C ARG A 94 -5.62 6.50 -12.71
N GLU A 95 -5.25 5.48 -13.48
CA GLU A 95 -6.13 4.84 -14.45
C GLU A 95 -7.30 4.11 -13.76
N ALA A 96 -7.05 3.35 -12.70
CA ALA A 96 -8.12 2.69 -11.95
C ALA A 96 -9.13 3.70 -11.38
N LEU A 97 -8.65 4.84 -10.87
CA LEU A 97 -9.48 5.91 -10.31
C LEU A 97 -10.28 6.66 -11.40
N SER A 98 -9.89 6.62 -12.67
CA SER A 98 -10.66 7.26 -13.75
C SER A 98 -12.01 6.58 -14.02
N ALA A 99 -12.27 5.42 -13.42
CA ALA A 99 -13.59 4.80 -13.39
C ALA A 99 -14.64 5.63 -12.63
N PHE A 100 -14.21 6.58 -11.79
CA PHE A 100 -15.09 7.35 -10.93
C PHE A 100 -15.20 8.82 -11.38
N PRO A 101 -16.36 9.46 -11.19
CA PRO A 101 -16.50 10.90 -11.37
C PRO A 101 -15.43 11.66 -10.58
N ASP A 102 -14.79 12.64 -11.22
CA ASP A 102 -13.70 13.45 -10.65
C ASP A 102 -12.52 12.63 -10.08
N CYS A 103 -12.38 11.37 -10.49
CA CYS A 103 -11.43 10.40 -9.93
C CYS A 103 -11.65 10.12 -8.43
N VAL A 104 -12.87 10.31 -7.92
CA VAL A 104 -13.23 10.12 -6.50
C VAL A 104 -14.16 8.91 -6.33
N PRO A 105 -13.70 7.80 -5.73
CA PRO A 105 -14.54 6.65 -5.47
C PRO A 105 -15.69 6.97 -4.50
N PRO A 106 -16.91 6.45 -4.73
CA PRO A 106 -18.00 6.54 -3.76
C PRO A 106 -17.62 5.91 -2.41
N VAL A 107 -18.09 6.49 -1.31
CA VAL A 107 -17.90 5.93 0.05
C VAL A 107 -18.58 4.57 0.18
N ASN A 108 -19.78 4.43 -0.37
CA ASN A 108 -20.52 3.17 -0.35
C ASN A 108 -19.86 2.11 -1.24
N GLN A 109 -19.49 0.97 -0.66
CA GLN A 109 -18.83 -0.14 -1.33
C GLN A 109 -19.58 -0.62 -2.59
N ALA A 110 -20.88 -0.91 -2.48
CA ALA A 110 -21.66 -1.43 -3.61
C ALA A 110 -21.77 -0.43 -4.78
N LYS A 111 -21.76 0.88 -4.50
CA LYS A 111 -21.69 1.92 -5.55
C LYS A 111 -20.30 1.98 -6.19
N ARG A 112 -19.25 1.88 -5.38
CA ARG A 112 -17.86 1.90 -5.84
C ARG A 112 -17.53 0.70 -6.72
N GLU A 113 -17.85 -0.51 -6.28
CA GLU A 113 -17.65 -1.74 -7.07
C GLU A 113 -18.41 -1.67 -8.40
N ARG A 114 -19.69 -1.26 -8.37
CA ARG A 114 -20.52 -1.13 -9.57
C ARG A 114 -19.95 -0.10 -10.56
N ALA A 115 -19.50 1.05 -10.09
CA ALA A 115 -18.90 2.07 -10.93
C ALA A 115 -17.60 1.55 -11.57
N TYR A 116 -16.75 0.89 -10.78
CA TYR A 116 -15.51 0.30 -11.28
C TYR A 116 -15.78 -0.78 -12.35
N LEU A 117 -16.65 -1.74 -12.06
CA LEU A 117 -16.97 -2.83 -12.99
C LEU A 117 -17.70 -2.37 -14.26
N HIS A 118 -18.44 -1.26 -14.18
CA HIS A 118 -19.05 -0.65 -15.37
C HIS A 118 -17.98 -0.09 -16.31
N HIS A 119 -16.91 0.52 -15.78
CA HIS A 119 -15.84 1.09 -16.60
C HIS A 119 -14.83 0.02 -17.05
N PHE A 120 -14.47 -0.89 -16.16
CA PHE A 120 -13.51 -1.96 -16.39
C PHE A 120 -14.18 -3.34 -16.17
N PRO A 121 -14.86 -3.88 -17.19
CA PRO A 121 -15.53 -5.16 -17.06
C PRO A 121 -14.53 -6.32 -17.07
N GLY A 122 -14.66 -7.23 -16.10
CA GLY A 122 -13.90 -8.48 -16.04
C GLY A 122 -12.61 -8.40 -15.21
N MET A 123 -11.73 -9.37 -15.42
CA MET A 123 -10.45 -9.51 -14.70
C MET A 123 -9.28 -9.12 -15.60
N GLY A 124 -8.16 -8.72 -14.99
CA GLY A 124 -6.92 -8.43 -15.72
C GLY A 124 -7.06 -7.21 -16.61
N THR A 125 -7.69 -6.16 -16.08
CA THR A 125 -7.96 -4.88 -16.74
C THR A 125 -6.65 -4.16 -17.08
N SER A 126 -6.70 -3.08 -17.88
CA SER A 126 -5.48 -2.30 -18.17
C SER A 126 -4.77 -1.78 -16.90
N PRO A 127 -5.44 -1.21 -15.88
CA PRO A 127 -4.75 -0.82 -14.65
C PRO A 127 -4.20 -2.01 -13.87
N ASP A 128 -4.88 -3.17 -13.86
CA ASP A 128 -4.35 -4.38 -13.21
C ASP A 128 -3.03 -4.81 -13.87
N ARG A 129 -3.00 -4.87 -15.21
CA ARG A 129 -1.79 -5.26 -15.96
C ARG A 129 -0.65 -4.27 -15.75
N ALA A 130 -0.95 -2.97 -15.73
CA ALA A 130 0.05 -1.94 -15.44
C ALA A 130 0.65 -2.09 -14.04
N PHE A 131 -0.19 -2.37 -13.03
CA PHE A 131 0.28 -2.61 -11.67
C PHE A 131 1.11 -3.90 -11.57
N TYR A 132 0.64 -5.01 -12.16
CA TYR A 132 1.38 -6.28 -12.14
C TYR A 132 2.73 -6.18 -12.85
N ALA A 133 2.85 -5.39 -13.91
CA ALA A 133 4.13 -5.14 -14.58
C ALA A 133 5.14 -4.41 -13.67
N ALA A 134 4.67 -3.63 -12.71
CA ALA A 134 5.51 -2.90 -11.76
C ALA A 134 5.73 -3.65 -10.43
N GLN A 135 4.98 -4.73 -10.16
CA GLN A 135 4.86 -5.26 -8.81
C GLN A 135 6.17 -5.83 -8.23
N ASP A 136 7.00 -6.44 -9.09
CA ASP A 136 8.25 -7.08 -8.67
C ASP A 136 9.29 -6.06 -8.19
N ASP A 137 9.17 -4.81 -8.65
CA ASP A 137 10.04 -3.70 -8.29
C ASP A 137 9.62 -3.01 -6.97
N ILE A 138 8.36 -3.16 -6.56
CA ILE A 138 7.78 -2.44 -5.41
C ILE A 138 8.53 -2.75 -4.10
N PRO A 139 8.81 -4.01 -3.73
CA PRO A 139 9.52 -4.30 -2.48
C PRO A 139 10.92 -3.66 -2.43
N LYS A 140 11.68 -3.75 -3.52
CA LYS A 140 13.01 -3.15 -3.62
C LYS A 140 12.95 -1.63 -3.47
N ARG A 141 12.00 -0.98 -4.13
CA ARG A 141 11.79 0.48 -4.05
C ARG A 141 11.37 0.93 -2.66
N LEU A 142 10.43 0.24 -2.02
CA LEU A 142 10.01 0.51 -0.66
C LEU A 142 11.14 0.31 0.35
N ALA A 143 11.91 -0.78 0.23
CA ALA A 143 13.05 -1.06 1.10
C ALA A 143 14.12 0.04 0.99
N ASN A 144 14.47 0.46 -0.23
CA ASN A 144 15.41 1.56 -0.44
C ASN A 144 14.89 2.88 0.14
N TRP A 145 13.60 3.16 -0.04
CA TRP A 145 12.95 4.35 0.51
C TRP A 145 13.02 4.40 2.04
N LEU A 146 12.77 3.27 2.71
CA LEU A 146 12.89 3.13 4.16
C LEU A 146 14.35 3.30 4.64
N ARG A 147 15.28 2.56 4.01
CA ARG A 147 16.72 2.64 4.37
C ARG A 147 17.29 4.04 4.20
N SER A 148 16.84 4.79 3.18
CA SER A 148 17.29 6.17 2.95
C SER A 148 16.88 7.16 4.04
N ARG A 149 15.85 6.84 4.84
CA ARG A 149 15.33 7.72 5.89
C ARG A 149 16.01 7.53 7.23
N ASN A 150 16.74 6.43 7.44
CA ASN A 150 17.61 6.11 8.59
C ASN A 150 17.23 6.80 9.92
N ARG A 151 15.95 6.75 10.29
CA ARG A 151 15.43 7.30 11.54
C ARG A 151 15.19 6.17 12.53
N PRO A 152 15.52 6.36 13.82
CA PRO A 152 15.10 5.43 14.85
C PRO A 152 13.57 5.41 14.91
N HIS A 153 12.94 4.23 14.89
CA HIS A 153 11.51 4.06 15.16
C HIS A 153 11.31 3.35 16.51
N PRO A 154 11.59 4.02 17.64
CA PRO A 154 11.54 3.39 18.96
C PRO A 154 10.13 2.91 19.34
N HIS A 155 9.09 3.52 18.78
CA HIS A 155 7.69 3.10 18.97
C HIS A 155 7.37 1.75 18.32
N LEU A 156 8.20 1.29 17.39
CA LEU A 156 8.09 -0.05 16.79
C LEU A 156 8.95 -1.09 17.52
N ALA A 157 9.69 -0.75 18.59
CA ALA A 157 10.41 -1.75 19.39
C ALA A 157 9.43 -2.65 20.17
N LYS A 158 9.73 -3.95 20.35
CA LYS A 158 8.92 -4.84 21.21
C LYS A 158 8.89 -4.28 22.65
N PRO A 159 7.74 -4.23 23.33
CA PRO A 159 7.72 -4.00 24.77
C PRO A 159 8.50 -5.15 25.45
N GLU A 160 9.29 -4.80 26.48
CA GLU A 160 10.02 -5.78 27.32
C GLU A 160 9.08 -6.78 28.01
#